data_AF-A0A1S2KIT5-F1
#
_entry.id   AF-A0A1S2KIT5-F1
#
_cell.length_a   1.000
_cell.length_b   1.000
_cell.length_c   1.000
_cell.angle_alpha   90.00
_cell.angle_beta   90.00
_cell.angle_gamma   90.00
#
_symmetry.space_group_name_H-M   'P 1'
#
loop_
_entity.id
_entity.type
_entity.pdbx_description
1 polymer ?
#
loop_
_entity_poly.entity_id
_entity_poly.type
_entity_poly.pdbx_seq_one_letter_code
_entity_poly.pdbx_strand_id
1 'polypeptide(L)'
;MKLSEVTPIMVGLLAFAGVLWQGRRPRFDSRDRLKKDLELLEAMPDDIPIKSDYKQHISKSFEALIRDEDRRSRNPRGVVLGVLLMVVGGWLIWVGFDLGGGWWHFLTAFGVLLFLIAAFGTTEDATMHQRDERGRVIRRTEADDTAP
;
A
#
# COMPACT_ATOMS: atom_id res chain seq x y z
N MET A 1 26.96 25.31 0.82
CA MET A 1 25.82 24.61 1.44
C MET A 1 25.85 24.86 2.92
N LYS A 2 24.88 25.62 3.43
CA LYS A 2 24.75 25.86 4.88
C LYS A 2 24.10 24.63 5.51
N LEU A 3 24.48 24.28 6.74
CA LEU A 3 23.87 23.17 7.49
C LEU A 3 22.33 23.25 7.54
N SER A 4 21.77 24.46 7.47
CA SER A 4 20.33 24.75 7.41
C SER A 4 19.62 24.25 6.13
N GLU A 5 20.33 24.07 5.01
CA GLU A 5 19.77 23.58 3.74
C GLU A 5 19.70 22.05 3.71
N VAL A 6 20.57 21.37 4.46
CA VAL A 6 20.65 19.90 4.50
C VAL A 6 19.61 19.31 5.45
N THR A 7 19.22 20.06 6.48
CA THR A 7 18.20 19.65 7.48
C THR A 7 16.86 19.23 6.86
N PRO A 8 16.22 20.02 5.96
CA PRO A 8 14.93 19.62 5.39
C PRO A 8 15.03 18.36 4.52
N ILE A 9 16.15 18.16 3.82
CA ILE A 9 16.39 16.96 3.01
C ILE A 9 16.51 15.73 3.92
N MET A 10 17.27 15.85 5.02
CA MET A 10 17.42 14.79 6.02
C MET A 10 16.10 14.46 6.74
N VAL A 11 15.32 15.49 7.11
CA VAL A 11 14.00 15.30 7.71
C VAL A 11 13.05 14.61 6.73
N GLY A 12 13.05 15.00 5.45
CA GLY A 12 12.27 14.36 4.40
C GLY A 12 12.66 12.88 4.19
N LEU A 13 13.95 12.58 4.15
CA LEU A 13 14.45 11.20 4.03
C LEU A 13 14.09 10.34 5.24
N LEU A 14 14.21 10.89 6.45
CA LEU A 14 13.85 10.18 7.69
C LEU A 14 12.34 9.95 7.80
N ALA A 15 11.53 10.95 7.46
CA ALA A 15 10.08 10.81 7.41
C ALA A 15 9.66 9.75 6.39
N PHE A 16 10.28 9.75 5.20
CA PHE A 16 10.02 8.75 4.17
C PHE A 16 10.44 7.34 4.61
N ALA A 17 11.64 7.20 5.20
CA ALA A 17 12.10 5.94 5.77
C ALA A 17 11.15 5.43 6.87
N GLY A 18 10.62 6.33 7.71
CA GLY A 18 9.60 6.01 8.71
C GLY A 18 8.31 5.47 8.11
N VAL A 19 7.80 6.08 7.04
CA VAL A 19 6.61 5.60 6.31
C VAL A 19 6.84 4.23 5.69
N LEU A 20 8.01 4.02 5.05
CA LEU A 20 8.38 2.72 4.49
C LEU A 20 8.52 1.63 5.57
N TRP A 21 9.08 1.98 6.73
CA TRP A 21 9.21 1.07 7.86
C TRP A 21 7.85 0.73 8.47
N GLN A 22 6.95 1.70 8.60
CA GLN A 22 5.61 1.49 9.15
C GLN A 22 4.75 0.59 8.24
N GLY A 23 4.95 0.66 6.93
CA GLY A 23 4.33 -0.26 5.96
C GLY A 23 4.84 -1.71 6.04
N ARG A 24 6.00 -1.93 6.66
CA ARG A 24 6.62 -3.25 6.84
C ARG A 24 6.18 -4.00 8.10
N ARG A 25 5.18 -3.50 8.86
CA ARG A 25 4.61 -4.27 9.98
C ARG A 25 4.30 -5.68 9.47
N PRO A 26 4.92 -6.74 10.04
CA PRO A 26 4.63 -8.10 9.63
C PRO A 26 3.13 -8.28 9.85
N ARG A 27 2.39 -8.50 8.76
CA ARG A 27 1.05 -9.05 8.87
C ARG A 27 1.27 -10.36 9.64
N PHE A 28 0.84 -10.39 10.90
CA PHE A 28 0.76 -11.66 11.62
C PHE A 28 0.01 -12.60 10.70
N ASP A 29 0.67 -13.70 10.32
CA ASP A 29 0.19 -14.58 9.29
C ASP A 29 -1.20 -15.08 9.72
N SER A 30 -2.24 -14.64 8.99
CA SER A 30 -3.61 -15.00 9.29
C SER A 30 -3.76 -16.53 9.27
N ARG A 31 -2.94 -17.21 8.46
CA ARG A 31 -2.85 -18.66 8.40
C ARG A 31 -2.30 -19.27 9.68
N ASP A 32 -1.27 -18.67 10.29
CA ASP A 32 -0.72 -19.13 11.58
C ASP A 32 -1.74 -18.97 12.71
N ARG A 33 -2.57 -17.93 12.68
CA ARG A 33 -3.66 -17.76 13.66
C ARG A 33 -4.74 -18.82 13.45
N LEU A 34 -5.21 -19.03 12.23
CA LEU A 34 -6.22 -20.05 11.92
C LEU A 34 -5.73 -21.47 12.23
N LYS A 35 -4.45 -21.76 12.03
CA LYS A 35 -3.85 -23.04 12.41
C LYS A 35 -3.94 -23.26 13.93
N LYS A 36 -3.59 -22.24 14.73
CA LYS A 36 -3.70 -22.30 16.20
C LYS A 36 -5.15 -22.46 16.66
N ASP A 37 -6.09 -21.80 16.01
CA ASP A 37 -7.52 -21.92 16.33
C ASP A 37 -8.06 -23.33 16.02
N LEU A 38 -7.56 -23.96 14.94
CA LEU A 38 -7.85 -25.37 14.61
C LEU A 38 -7.25 -26.34 15.64
N GLU A 39 -5.98 -26.15 16.01
CA GLU A 39 -5.32 -26.94 17.05
C GLU A 39 -6.08 -26.83 18.39
N LEU A 40 -6.59 -25.64 18.72
CA LEU A 40 -7.39 -25.43 19.92
C LEU A 40 -8.77 -26.10 19.84
N LEU A 41 -9.41 -26.09 18.67
CA LEU A 41 -10.69 -26.77 18.43
C LEU A 41 -10.55 -28.29 18.56
N GLU A 42 -9.44 -28.85 18.08
CA GLU A 42 -9.12 -30.28 18.17
C GLU A 42 -8.84 -30.72 19.62
N ALA A 43 -8.15 -29.87 20.39
CA ALA A 43 -7.88 -30.11 21.81
C ALA A 43 -9.10 -29.94 22.73
N MET A 44 -10.21 -29.36 22.23
CA MET A 44 -11.39 -29.07 23.04
C MET A 44 -12.26 -30.33 23.21
N PRO A 45 -12.70 -30.69 24.43
CA PRO A 45 -13.60 -31.83 24.62
C PRO A 45 -14.97 -31.59 23.96
N ASP A 46 -15.58 -32.66 23.44
CA ASP A 46 -16.81 -32.61 22.63
C ASP A 46 -18.05 -32.19 23.44
N ASP A 47 -17.96 -32.33 24.76
CA ASP A 47 -19.06 -32.13 25.70
C ASP A 47 -19.32 -30.63 25.99
N ILE A 48 -18.42 -29.74 25.54
CA ILE A 48 -18.53 -28.31 25.80
C ILE A 48 -19.48 -27.66 24.78
N PRO A 49 -20.58 -27.02 25.22
CA PRO A 49 -21.56 -26.40 24.33
C PRO A 49 -20.98 -25.25 23.46
N ILE A 50 -19.89 -24.62 23.89
CA ILE A 50 -19.20 -23.54 23.16
C ILE A 50 -18.47 -24.06 21.90
N LYS A 51 -18.19 -25.37 21.80
CA LYS A 51 -17.43 -25.94 20.69
C LYS A 51 -18.13 -25.73 19.34
N SER A 52 -19.46 -25.77 19.30
CA SER A 52 -20.23 -25.50 18.07
C SER A 52 -20.08 -24.06 17.60
N ASP A 53 -20.14 -23.11 18.54
CA ASP A 53 -20.04 -21.68 18.25
C ASP A 53 -18.62 -21.31 17.79
N TYR A 54 -17.62 -21.92 18.43
CA TYR A 54 -16.22 -21.75 18.06
C TYR A 54 -15.92 -22.33 16.67
N LYS A 55 -16.47 -23.50 16.34
CA LYS A 55 -16.39 -24.08 14.99
C LYS A 55 -17.02 -23.17 13.94
N GLN A 56 -18.16 -22.55 14.25
CA GLN A 56 -18.80 -21.60 13.34
C GLN A 56 -17.95 -20.33 13.14
N HIS A 57 -17.31 -19.83 14.20
CA HIS A 57 -16.39 -18.68 14.12
C HIS A 57 -15.17 -18.97 13.24
N ILE A 58 -14.53 -20.14 13.40
CA ILE A 58 -13.41 -20.57 12.56
C ILE A 58 -13.84 -20.69 11.10
N SER A 59 -15.02 -21.28 10.83
CA SER A 59 -15.56 -21.39 9.47
C SER A 59 -15.76 -20.03 8.80
N LYS A 60 -16.32 -19.05 9.53
CA LYS A 60 -16.47 -17.67 9.02
C LYS A 60 -15.11 -17.00 8.76
N SER A 61 -14.13 -17.28 9.62
CA SER A 61 -12.76 -16.76 9.47
C SER A 61 -12.04 -17.38 8.26
N PHE A 62 -12.28 -18.66 7.97
CA PHE A 62 -11.81 -19.31 6.74
C PHE A 62 -12.47 -18.71 5.50
N GLU A 63 -13.78 -18.49 5.52
CA GLU A 63 -14.49 -17.87 4.41
C GLU A 63 -13.99 -16.43 4.15
N ALA A 64 -13.74 -15.66 5.22
CA ALA A 64 -13.13 -14.35 5.14
C ALA A 64 -11.69 -14.43 4.59
N LEU A 65 -10.88 -15.38 5.07
CA LEU A 65 -9.52 -15.58 4.57
C LEU A 65 -9.52 -15.89 3.08
N ILE A 66 -10.34 -16.85 2.63
CA ILE A 66 -10.46 -17.22 1.21
C ILE A 66 -10.94 -16.02 0.38
N ARG A 67 -11.90 -15.24 0.89
CA ARG A 67 -12.43 -14.06 0.19
C ARG A 67 -11.43 -12.90 0.13
N ASP A 68 -10.61 -12.72 1.15
CA ASP A 68 -9.65 -11.61 1.25
C ASP A 68 -8.26 -11.94 0.66
N GLU A 69 -7.85 -13.21 0.70
CA GLU A 69 -6.56 -13.68 0.18
C GLU A 69 -6.46 -13.48 -1.34
N ASP A 70 -7.60 -13.51 -2.04
CA ASP A 70 -7.69 -13.21 -3.48
C ASP A 70 -7.76 -11.71 -3.83
N ARG A 71 -7.94 -10.79 -2.87
CA ARG A 71 -8.58 -9.50 -3.24
C ARG A 71 -7.85 -8.21 -2.94
N ARG A 72 -6.83 -8.13 -2.08
CA ARG A 72 -6.18 -6.82 -1.81
C ARG A 72 -4.70 -6.92 -1.45
N SER A 73 -3.83 -6.89 -2.46
CA SER A 73 -2.41 -6.59 -2.27
C SER A 73 -2.13 -5.13 -2.65
N ARG A 74 -1.48 -4.40 -1.73
CA ARG A 74 -0.86 -3.11 -2.08
C ARG A 74 0.35 -3.42 -2.98
N ASN A 75 0.65 -2.54 -3.92
CA ASN A 75 1.87 -2.63 -4.72
C ASN A 75 2.98 -1.79 -4.06
N PRO A 76 3.77 -2.35 -3.12
CA PRO A 76 4.79 -1.57 -2.42
C PRO A 76 5.84 -1.01 -3.37
N ARG A 77 6.10 -1.68 -4.51
CA ARG A 77 7.05 -1.19 -5.52
C ARG A 77 6.54 0.08 -6.20
N GLY A 78 5.25 0.14 -6.53
CA GLY A 78 4.60 1.32 -7.10
C GLY A 78 4.64 2.52 -6.15
N VAL A 79 4.31 2.30 -4.88
CA VAL A 79 4.40 3.34 -3.83
C VAL A 79 5.84 3.85 -3.65
N VAL A 80 6.85 2.97 -3.60
CA VAL A 80 8.26 3.38 -3.47
C VAL A 80 8.71 4.20 -4.67
N LEU A 81 8.37 3.77 -5.89
CA LEU A 81 8.73 4.48 -7.11
C LEU A 81 8.06 5.86 -7.17
N GLY A 82 6.77 5.92 -6.84
CA GLY A 82 6.01 7.16 -6.78
C GLY A 82 6.62 8.16 -5.82
N VAL A 83 6.99 7.75 -4.60
CA VAL A 83 7.61 8.69 -3.66
C VAL A 83 9.02 9.11 -4.09
N LEU A 84 9.83 8.22 -4.68
CA LEU A 84 11.12 8.58 -5.25
C LEU A 84 10.97 9.67 -6.31
N LEU A 85 10.01 9.53 -7.23
CA LEU A 85 9.71 10.53 -8.25
C LEU A 85 9.20 11.84 -7.64
N MET A 86 8.42 11.78 -6.56
CA MET A 86 7.97 12.96 -5.82
C MET A 86 9.15 13.73 -5.21
N VAL A 87 10.12 13.02 -4.61
CA VAL A 87 11.33 13.64 -4.04
C VAL A 87 12.19 14.28 -5.14
N VAL A 88 12.39 13.60 -6.27
CA VAL A 88 13.13 14.14 -7.42
C VAL A 88 12.42 15.35 -8.01
N GLY A 89 11.10 15.30 -8.17
CA GLY A 89 10.28 16.43 -8.64
C GLY A 89 10.41 17.63 -7.70
N GLY A 90 10.29 17.42 -6.39
CA GLY A 90 10.46 18.47 -5.38
C GLY A 90 11.86 19.08 -5.40
N TRP A 91 12.91 18.27 -5.57
CA TRP A 91 14.28 18.74 -5.73
C TRP A 91 14.45 19.62 -6.96
N LEU A 92 13.92 19.21 -8.11
CA LEU A 92 13.98 19.99 -9.35
C LEU A 92 13.25 21.33 -9.23
N ILE A 93 12.10 21.36 -8.55
CA ILE A 93 11.37 22.59 -8.24
C ILE A 93 12.26 23.53 -7.41
N TRP A 94 12.85 23.02 -6.33
CA TRP A 94 13.70 23.80 -5.44
C TRP A 94 14.92 24.37 -6.18
N VAL A 95 15.65 23.55 -6.93
CA VAL A 95 16.80 23.99 -7.74
C VAL A 95 16.40 25.03 -8.78
N GLY A 96 15.24 24.86 -9.43
CA GLY A 96 14.73 25.83 -10.40
C GLY A 96 14.41 27.19 -9.79
N PHE A 97 13.96 27.23 -8.52
CA PHE A 97 13.75 28.49 -7.79
C PHE A 97 15.05 29.09 -7.25
N ASP A 98 15.98 28.27 -6.75
CA ASP A 98 17.26 28.73 -6.17
C ASP A 98 18.20 29.33 -7.23
N LEU A 99 18.21 28.78 -8.44
CA LEU A 99 19.03 29.27 -9.56
C LEU A 99 18.49 30.53 -10.23
N GLY A 100 17.33 31.04 -9.79
CA GLY A 100 16.95 32.45 -9.98
C GLY A 100 16.87 32.93 -11.44
N GLY A 101 16.03 32.29 -12.27
CA GLY A 101 15.42 32.95 -13.43
C GLY A 101 15.74 32.40 -14.83
N GLY A 102 14.90 32.77 -15.80
CA GLY A 102 15.06 32.45 -17.22
C GLY A 102 14.74 31.00 -17.56
N TRP A 103 15.71 30.30 -18.19
CA TRP A 103 15.54 28.91 -18.65
C TRP A 103 15.27 27.93 -17.49
N TRP A 104 15.67 28.26 -16.26
CA TRP A 104 15.43 27.42 -15.09
C TRP A 104 13.94 27.26 -14.73
N HIS A 105 13.06 28.15 -15.21
CA HIS A 105 11.61 27.98 -15.05
C HIS A 105 11.05 26.76 -15.79
N PHE A 106 11.70 26.32 -16.88
CA PHE A 106 11.35 25.05 -17.53
C PHE A 106 11.64 23.86 -16.61
N LEU A 107 12.70 23.93 -15.82
CA LEU A 107 13.05 22.91 -14.83
C LEU A 107 11.99 22.86 -13.72
N THR A 108 11.53 24.03 -13.25
CA THR A 108 10.45 24.12 -12.26
C THR A 108 9.14 23.54 -12.81
N ALA A 109 8.74 23.93 -14.03
CA ALA A 109 7.53 23.42 -14.66
C ALA A 109 7.57 21.90 -14.85
N PHE A 110 8.71 21.37 -15.29
CA PHE A 110 8.92 19.93 -15.42
C PHE A 110 8.87 19.22 -14.06
N GLY A 111 9.52 19.79 -13.04
CA GLY A 111 9.51 19.27 -11.67
C GLY A 111 8.10 19.22 -11.06
N VAL A 112 7.28 20.26 -11.28
CA VAL A 112 5.87 20.30 -10.86
C VAL A 112 5.08 19.20 -11.54
N LEU A 113 5.22 19.05 -12.87
CA LEU A 113 4.52 17.99 -13.60
C LEU A 113 4.89 16.60 -13.08
N LEU A 114 6.18 16.34 -12.90
CA LEU A 114 6.69 15.08 -12.35
C LEU A 114 6.14 14.82 -10.95
N PHE A 115 6.13 15.84 -10.09
CA PHE A 115 5.61 15.75 -8.73
C PHE A 115 4.12 15.41 -8.72
N LEU A 116 3.32 16.03 -9.59
CA LEU A 116 1.89 15.75 -9.70
C LEU A 116 1.65 14.32 -10.19
N ILE A 117 2.31 13.89 -11.26
CA ILE A 117 2.20 12.51 -11.78
C ILE A 117 2.57 11.50 -10.70
N ALA A 118 3.66 11.75 -9.97
CA ALA A 118 4.11 10.93 -8.87
C ALA A 118 3.08 10.89 -7.73
N ALA A 119 2.52 12.04 -7.34
CA ALA A 119 1.50 12.11 -6.30
C ALA A 119 0.25 11.32 -6.68
N PHE A 120 -0.29 11.53 -7.89
CA PHE A 120 -1.47 10.81 -8.38
C PHE A 120 -1.20 9.31 -8.52
N GLY A 121 -0.10 8.90 -9.15
CA GLY A 121 0.25 7.49 -9.30
C GLY A 121 0.46 6.78 -7.96
N THR A 122 1.03 7.48 -6.97
CA THR A 122 1.18 6.93 -5.61
C THR A 122 -0.18 6.73 -4.94
N THR A 123 -1.16 7.61 -5.14
CA THR A 123 -2.52 7.41 -4.61
C THR A 123 -3.22 6.21 -5.23
N GLU A 124 -3.05 5.99 -6.53
CA GLU A 124 -3.59 4.80 -7.21
C GLU A 124 -2.92 3.51 -6.71
N ASP A 125 -1.60 3.50 -6.53
CA ASP A 125 -0.90 2.32 -6.00
C ASP A 125 -1.09 2.09 -4.49
N ALA A 126 -1.39 3.15 -3.73
CA ALA A 126 -1.70 3.08 -2.30
C ALA A 126 -3.12 2.56 -2.04
N THR A 127 -4.05 2.77 -2.99
CA THR A 127 -5.41 2.27 -2.91
C THR A 127 -5.45 0.77 -3.19
N MET A 128 -6.18 0.04 -2.35
CA MET A 128 -6.23 -1.42 -2.43
C MET A 128 -7.11 -1.87 -3.60
N HIS A 129 -6.47 -2.34 -4.67
CA HIS A 129 -7.12 -2.88 -5.86
C HIS A 129 -7.23 -4.42 -5.81
N GLN A 130 -8.32 -4.95 -6.39
CA GLN A 130 -8.45 -6.38 -6.66
C GLN A 130 -7.49 -6.77 -7.79
N ARG A 131 -6.66 -7.78 -7.54
CA ARG A 131 -5.71 -8.31 -8.52
C ARG A 131 -6.01 -9.78 -8.78
N ASP A 132 -5.90 -10.20 -10.03
CA ASP A 132 -6.00 -11.61 -10.40
C ASP A 132 -4.75 -12.40 -9.93
N GLU A 133 -4.77 -13.73 -10.10
CA GLU A 133 -3.64 -14.63 -9.78
C GLU A 133 -2.33 -14.25 -10.52
N ARG A 134 -2.41 -13.43 -11.58
CA ARG A 134 -1.28 -12.92 -12.36
C ARG A 134 -0.88 -11.50 -11.98
N GLY A 135 -1.49 -10.91 -10.95
CA GLY A 135 -1.18 -9.59 -10.41
C GLY A 135 -1.75 -8.41 -11.20
N ARG A 136 -2.68 -8.63 -12.15
CA ARG A 136 -3.35 -7.58 -12.94
C ARG A 136 -4.57 -7.05 -12.23
N VAL A 137 -4.82 -5.74 -12.31
CA VAL A 137 -6.00 -5.11 -11.70
C VAL A 137 -7.27 -5.55 -12.43
N ILE A 138 -8.22 -6.13 -11.70
CA ILE A 138 -9.53 -6.51 -12.23
C ILE A 138 -10.37 -5.22 -12.35
N ARG A 139 -10.44 -4.62 -13.54
CA ARG A 139 -11.47 -3.62 -13.84
C ARG A 139 -12.80 -4.37 -13.94
N ARG A 140 -13.76 -4.00 -13.10
CA ARG A 140 -15.16 -4.41 -13.25
C ARG A 140 -15.72 -3.68 -14.48
N THR A 141 -15.39 -4.14 -15.68
CA THR A 141 -16.04 -3.71 -16.92
C THR A 141 -17.34 -4.49 -17.04
N GLU A 142 -18.46 -3.77 -16.99
CA GLU A 142 -19.79 -4.13 -17.51
C GLU A 142 -20.29 -5.55 -17.19
N ALA A 143 -20.89 -5.70 -16.01
CA ALA A 143 -21.89 -6.72 -15.74
C ALA A 143 -23.29 -6.08 -15.82
N ASP A 144 -23.60 -5.38 -16.91
CA ASP A 144 -24.86 -4.65 -17.11
C ASP A 144 -25.44 -4.80 -18.54
N ASP A 145 -25.24 -5.94 -19.21
CA ASP A 145 -25.86 -6.14 -20.54
C ASP A 145 -26.40 -7.56 -20.83
N THR A 146 -26.51 -8.42 -19.81
CA THR A 146 -27.25 -9.69 -19.96
C THR A 146 -27.97 -10.06 -18.65
N ALA A 147 -28.98 -9.29 -18.28
CA ALA A 147 -30.09 -9.82 -17.49
C ALA A 147 -31.27 -10.09 -18.47
N PRO A 148 -31.86 -11.29 -18.46
CA PRO A 148 -32.93 -11.68 -19.38
C PRO A 148 -34.24 -10.93 -19.14
#